data_AF-A0A1E4L2D0-F1
#
_entry.id   AF-A0A1E4L2D0-F1
#
_cell.length_a   1.000
_cell.length_b   1.000
_cell.length_c   1.000
_cell.angle_alpha   90.00
_cell.angle_beta   90.00
_cell.angle_gamma   90.00
#
_symmetry.space_group_name_H-M   'P 1'
#
loop_
_entity.id
_entity.type
_entity.pdbx_description
1 polymer ?
#
loop_
_entity_poly.entity_id
_entity_poly.type
_entity_poly.pdbx_seq_one_letter_code
_entity_poly.pdbx_strand_id
1 'polypeptide(L)'
;MRALAAAVLLFTLNGCGLAGTDPAARPASRPAADKPLPPAPPPPPLPDQGGACAADVKQCADGRYVSRNPDKGCAFDACPDANNH
;
A
#
# COMPACT_ATOMS: atom_id res chain seq x y z
N MET A 1 11.62 -48.77 -18.30
CA MET A 1 11.01 -48.05 -17.16
C MET A 1 11.91 -46.95 -16.56
N ARG A 2 13.23 -47.14 -16.40
CA ARG A 2 14.10 -46.09 -15.82
C ARG A 2 14.56 -44.98 -16.77
N ALA A 3 14.63 -45.24 -18.08
CA ALA A 3 15.04 -44.21 -19.07
C ALA A 3 13.95 -43.18 -19.38
N LEU A 4 12.67 -43.50 -19.13
CA LEU A 4 11.55 -42.59 -19.37
C LEU A 4 11.45 -41.50 -18.29
N ALA A 5 11.91 -41.77 -17.07
CA ALA A 5 11.88 -40.81 -15.97
C ALA A 5 12.84 -39.62 -16.18
N ALA A 6 13.99 -39.85 -16.83
CA ALA A 6 14.97 -38.79 -17.09
C ALA A 6 14.51 -37.80 -18.19
N ALA A 7 13.76 -38.27 -19.18
CA ALA A 7 13.24 -37.43 -20.26
C ALA A 7 12.11 -36.49 -19.78
N VAL A 8 11.28 -36.93 -18.83
CA VAL A 8 10.21 -36.10 -18.23
C VAL A 8 10.80 -34.99 -17.36
N LEU A 9 11.89 -35.27 -16.63
CA LEU A 9 12.53 -34.30 -15.74
C LEU A 9 13.17 -33.14 -16.53
N LEU A 10 13.75 -33.42 -17.70
CA LEU A 10 14.35 -32.39 -18.57
C LEU A 10 13.32 -31.45 -19.24
N PHE A 11 12.07 -31.89 -19.42
CA PHE A 11 11.00 -31.04 -19.97
C PHE A 11 10.45 -30.02 -18.96
N THR A 12 10.65 -30.23 -17.66
CA THR A 12 10.14 -29.33 -16.60
C THR A 12 11.05 -28.14 -16.27
N LEU A 13 12.32 -28.17 -16.70
CA LEU A 13 13.31 -27.11 -16.40
C LEU A 13 13.39 -26.00 -17.47
N ASN A 14 12.69 -26.13 -18.60
CA ASN A 14 12.57 -25.06 -19.62
C ASN A 14 11.25 -24.29 -19.55
N GLY A 15 10.47 -24.48 -18.48
CA GLY A 15 9.15 -23.86 -18.31
C GLY A 15 9.18 -22.56 -17.49
N CYS A 16 10.03 -21.60 -17.84
CA CYS A 16 9.91 -20.24 -17.33
C CYS A 16 9.69 -19.27 -18.51
N GLY A 17 8.42 -19.09 -18.88
CA GLY A 17 7.90 -17.89 -19.54
C GLY A 17 8.63 -17.38 -20.79
N LEU A 18 8.77 -18.19 -21.83
CA LEU A 18 8.97 -17.66 -23.18
C LEU A 18 7.63 -17.18 -23.72
N ALA A 19 7.46 -15.87 -23.66
CA ALA A 19 6.70 -15.06 -24.60
C ALA A 19 5.33 -15.61 -25.01
N GLY A 20 4.28 -15.13 -24.34
CA GLY A 20 3.01 -14.93 -25.02
C GLY A 20 3.24 -13.92 -26.15
N THR A 21 3.67 -14.40 -27.33
CA THR A 21 3.52 -13.68 -28.58
C THR A 21 2.04 -13.79 -28.94
N ASP A 22 1.23 -12.98 -28.27
CA ASP A 22 -0.13 -12.71 -28.71
C ASP A 22 0.01 -11.70 -29.86
N PRO A 23 -0.16 -12.09 -31.14
CA PRO A 23 -0.07 -11.15 -32.26
C PRO A 23 -1.16 -10.06 -32.19
N ALA A 24 -2.08 -10.15 -31.22
CA ALA A 24 -3.13 -9.19 -30.93
C ALA A 24 -2.85 -8.31 -29.68
N ALA A 25 -1.69 -8.42 -29.04
CA ALA A 25 -1.29 -7.46 -28.01
C ALA A 25 -0.99 -6.11 -28.65
N ARG A 26 -2.04 -5.34 -28.96
CA ARG A 26 -1.92 -3.89 -29.10
C ARG A 26 -1.22 -3.41 -27.84
N PRO A 27 -0.07 -2.71 -27.93
CA PRO A 27 0.43 -2.00 -26.77
C PRO A 27 -0.71 -1.11 -26.31
N ALA A 28 -1.18 -1.31 -25.08
CA ALA A 28 -2.12 -0.38 -24.47
C ALA A 28 -1.47 0.98 -24.64
N SER A 29 -2.06 1.82 -25.50
CA SER A 29 -1.59 3.17 -25.71
C SER A 29 -1.62 3.81 -24.34
N ARG A 30 -0.45 4.01 -23.73
CA ARG A 30 -0.37 4.74 -22.47
C ARG A 30 -1.13 6.04 -22.75
N PRO A 31 -2.22 6.33 -22.01
CA PRO A 31 -2.83 7.64 -22.12
C PRO A 31 -1.71 8.64 -21.85
N ALA A 32 -1.63 9.69 -22.68
CA ALA A 32 -0.53 10.63 -22.70
C ALA A 32 -0.24 11.18 -21.28
N ALA A 33 0.67 10.52 -20.57
CA ALA A 33 1.18 10.96 -19.28
C ALA A 33 2.15 12.15 -19.45
N ASP A 34 2.38 12.56 -20.69
CA ASP A 34 3.30 13.63 -21.07
C ASP A 34 2.67 15.02 -21.02
N LYS A 35 1.36 15.14 -20.74
CA LYS A 35 0.75 16.45 -20.49
C LYS A 35 0.93 16.81 -19.02
N PRO A 36 1.67 17.89 -18.69
CA PRO A 36 1.75 18.37 -17.32
C PRO A 36 0.35 18.66 -16.79
N LEU A 37 0.05 18.15 -15.60
CA LEU A 37 -1.15 18.53 -14.87
C LEU A 37 -1.10 20.03 -14.57
N PRO A 38 -2.26 20.71 -14.54
CA PRO A 38 -2.31 22.08 -14.04
C PRO A 38 -1.77 22.13 -12.60
N PRO A 39 -1.23 23.27 -12.15
CA PRO A 39 -0.83 23.46 -10.77
C PRO A 39 -1.99 23.10 -9.83
N ALA A 40 -1.67 22.38 -8.75
CA ALA A 40 -2.66 22.12 -7.71
C ALA A 40 -3.16 23.46 -7.14
N PRO A 41 -4.47 23.58 -6.84
CA PRO A 41 -4.97 24.74 -6.13
C PRO A 41 -4.28 24.88 -4.77
N PRO A 42 -4.14 26.11 -4.24
CA PRO A 42 -3.59 26.31 -2.91
C PRO A 42 -4.42 25.52 -1.88
N PRO A 43 -3.77 24.92 -0.86
CA PRO A 43 -4.51 24.26 0.22
C PRO A 43 -5.46 25.26 0.88
N PRO A 44 -6.63 24.81 1.36
CA PRO A 44 -7.53 25.67 2.12
C PRO A 44 -6.79 26.24 3.35
N PRO A 45 -7.22 27.39 3.88
CA PRO A 45 -6.71 27.89 5.16
C PRO A 45 -6.82 26.79 6.21
N LEU A 46 -5.70 26.50 6.88
CA LEU A 46 -5.70 25.59 8.01
C LEU A 46 -6.64 26.18 9.08
N PRO A 47 -7.59 25.41 9.65
CA PRO A 47 -8.46 25.92 10.69
C PRO A 47 -7.63 26.33 11.92
N ASP A 48 -7.93 27.52 12.46
CA ASP A 48 -7.20 28.15 13.58
C ASP A 48 -7.46 27.50 14.95
N GLN A 49 -8.31 26.46 15.04
CA GLN A 49 -8.70 25.82 16.30
C GLN A 49 -8.69 24.30 16.13
N GLY A 50 -7.74 23.66 16.80
CA GLY A 50 -7.59 22.20 16.82
C GLY A 50 -7.03 21.65 15.51
N GLY A 51 -5.79 22.02 15.19
CA GLY A 51 -5.10 21.56 13.99
C GLY A 51 -5.24 20.05 13.80
N ALA A 52 -5.47 19.63 12.55
CA ALA A 52 -5.46 18.21 12.23
C ALA A 52 -4.08 17.63 12.56
N CYS A 53 -4.06 16.63 13.43
CA CYS A 53 -2.85 15.85 13.69
C CYS A 53 -2.66 14.82 12.57
N ALA A 54 -1.45 14.27 12.47
CA ALA A 54 -1.24 13.08 11.66
C ALA A 54 -2.22 11.97 12.09
N ALA A 55 -2.74 11.24 11.11
CA ALA A 55 -3.76 10.21 11.31
C ALA A 55 -3.16 8.85 11.73
N ASP A 56 -1.93 8.84 12.24
CA ASP A 56 -1.27 7.64 12.74
C ASP A 56 -1.86 7.20 14.09
N VAL A 57 -1.81 5.89 14.32
CA VAL A 57 -2.30 5.24 15.54
C VAL A 57 -1.17 4.51 16.24
N LYS A 58 -1.23 4.48 17.57
CA LYS A 58 -0.38 3.65 18.41
C LYS A 58 -1.21 2.51 18.97
N GLN A 59 -0.73 1.28 18.81
CA GLN A 59 -1.31 0.12 19.47
C GLN A 59 -0.84 0.03 20.92
N CYS A 60 -1.78 -0.21 21.82
CA CYS A 60 -1.57 -0.44 23.24
C CYS A 60 -1.29 -1.92 23.51
N ALA A 61 -0.72 -2.25 24.68
CA ALA A 61 -0.37 -3.63 25.04
C ALA A 61 -1.61 -4.54 25.17
N ASP A 62 -2.79 -3.96 25.41
CA ASP A 62 -4.09 -4.63 25.43
C ASP A 62 -4.68 -4.87 24.02
N GLY A 63 -3.99 -4.41 22.97
CA GLY A 63 -4.40 -4.51 21.58
C GLY A 63 -5.29 -3.36 21.09
N ARG A 64 -5.73 -2.43 21.95
CA ARG A 64 -6.50 -1.24 21.54
C ARG A 64 -5.61 -0.22 20.84
N TYR A 65 -6.21 0.81 20.23
CA TYR A 65 -5.50 1.85 19.49
C TYR A 65 -5.82 3.24 20.03
N VAL A 66 -4.81 4.11 20.07
CA VAL A 66 -4.95 5.54 20.41
C VAL A 66 -4.44 6.40 19.26
N SER A 67 -5.14 7.51 19.00
CA SER A 67 -4.78 8.51 17.99
C SER A 67 -4.11 9.72 18.63
N ARG A 68 -3.57 10.62 17.80
CA ARG A 68 -3.06 11.92 18.25
C ARG A 68 -4.19 12.83 18.71
N ASN A 69 -3.94 13.57 19.78
CA ASN A 69 -4.88 14.52 20.38
C ASN A 69 -4.45 15.97 20.08
N PRO A 70 -5.24 16.76 19.33
CA PRO A 70 -4.95 18.17 19.04
C PRO A 70 -4.80 19.03 20.30
N ASP A 71 -5.56 18.73 21.35
CA ASP A 71 -5.52 19.46 22.62
C ASP A 71 -4.24 19.17 23.43
N LYS A 72 -3.50 18.13 23.07
CA LYS A 72 -2.22 17.74 23.67
C LYS A 72 -1.03 17.97 22.73
N GLY A 73 -1.13 18.92 21.80
CA GLY A 73 -0.06 19.20 20.84
C GLY A 73 0.26 18.01 19.94
N CYS A 74 -0.78 17.26 19.54
CA CYS A 74 -0.66 16.05 18.73
C CYS A 74 0.14 14.90 19.36
N ALA A 75 0.25 14.86 20.69
CA ALA A 75 0.70 13.67 21.42
C ALA A 75 -0.38 12.58 21.38
N PHE A 76 0.01 11.31 21.56
CA PHE A 76 -0.93 10.22 21.77
C PHE A 76 -1.57 10.33 23.15
N ASP A 77 -2.86 9.99 23.24
CA ASP A 77 -3.49 9.75 24.54
C ASP A 77 -2.89 8.53 25.25
N ALA A 78 -3.09 8.47 26.57
CA ALA A 78 -2.73 7.29 27.34
C ALA A 78 -3.58 6.09 26.90
N CYS A 79 -2.99 4.90 26.96
CA CYS A 79 -3.75 3.67 26.75
C CYS A 79 -4.83 3.55 27.84
N PRO A 80 -6.06 3.13 27.49
CA PRO A 80 -7.09 2.89 28.49
C PRO A 80 -6.64 1.78 29.43
N ASP A 81 -6.90 1.95 30.73
CA ASP A 81 -6.65 0.90 31.71
C ASP A 81 -7.51 -0.33 31.38
N ALA A 82 -6.93 -1.51 31.48
CA ALA A 82 -7.64 -2.78 31.22
C ALA A 82 -8.81 -3.02 32.20
N ASN A 83 -8.90 -2.24 33.29
CA ASN A 83 -9.82 -2.48 34.41
C ASN A 83 -11.04 -1.55 34.46
N ASN A 84 -11.28 -0.70 33.46
CA ASN A 84 -12.49 0.12 33.40
C ASN A 84 -13.59 -0.68 32.66
N HIS A 85 -14.28 -1.55 33.42
CA HIS A 85 -15.51 -2.25 33.03
C HIS A 85 -16.76 -1.49 33.48
#